data_AF-A0AAW9S794-F1
#
_entry.id   AF-A0AAW9S794-F1
#
_cell.length_a   1.000
_cell.length_b   1.000
_cell.length_c   1.000
_cell.angle_alpha   90.00
_cell.angle_beta   90.00
_cell.angle_gamma   90.00
#
_symmetry.space_group_name_H-M   'P 1'
#
loop_
_entity.id
_entity.type
_entity.pdbx_description
1 polymer ?
#
loop_
_entity_poly.entity_id
_entity_poly.type
_entity_poly.pdbx_seq_one_letter_code
_entity_poly.pdbx_strand_id
1 'polypeptide(L)' 'MNVKEIEQKIVELKGKQADYFKKKKAERNPSEIEEIRKELNELKSQAKEAYKK' A
#
# COMPACT_ATOMS: atom_id res chain seq x y z
N MET A 1 4.02 -11.60 9.80
CA MET A 1 3.64 -10.30 10.41
C MET A 1 2.40 -10.51 11.24
N ASN A 2 2.33 -9.84 12.39
CA ASN A 2 1.08 -9.72 13.15
C ASN A 2 0.10 -8.80 12.38
N VAL A 3 -1.21 -8.98 12.56
CA VAL A 3 -2.27 -8.15 11.97
C VAL A 3 -1.97 -6.66 12.16
N LYS A 4 -1.56 -6.24 13.36
CA LYS A 4 -1.20 -4.84 13.64
C LYS A 4 -0.07 -4.31 12.75
N GLU A 5 0.94 -5.12 12.47
CA GLU A 5 2.05 -4.73 11.59
C GLU A 5 1.56 -4.62 10.15
N ILE A 6 0.67 -5.51 9.70
CA ILE A 6 0.10 -5.49 8.35
C ILE A 6 -0.71 -4.21 8.16
N GLU A 7 -1.52 -3.84 9.14
CA GLU A 7 -2.29 -2.61 9.13
C GLU A 7 -1.42 -1.36 9.10
N GLN A 8 -0.36 -1.32 9.91
CA GLN A 8 0.62 -0.22 9.89
C GLN A 8 1.22 -0.05 8.49
N LYS A 9 1.69 -1.14 7.86
CA LYS A 9 2.23 -1.08 6.49
C LYS A 9 1.19 -0.64 5.46
N ILE A 10 -0.06 -1.07 5.59
CA ILE A 10 -1.15 -0.60 4.71
C ILE A 10 -1.35 0.91 4.83
N VAL A 11 -1.33 1.45 6.06
CA VAL A 11 -1.45 2.89 6.30
C VAL A 11 -0.28 3.66 5.70
N GLU A 12 0.95 3.18 5.91
CA GLU A 12 2.16 3.77 5.33
C GLU A 12 2.12 3.80 3.80
N LEU A 13 1.74 2.69 3.16
CA LEU A 13 1.64 2.61 1.70
C LEU A 13 0.53 3.50 1.15
N LYS A 14 -0.60 3.65 1.86
CA LYS A 14 -1.63 4.65 1.51
C LYS A 14 -1.10 6.07 1.62
N GLY A 15 -0.25 6.36 2.61
CA GLY A 15 0.46 7.63 2.73
C GLY A 15 1.36 7.88 1.52
N LYS A 16 2.21 6.92 1.16
CA LYS A 16 3.07 6.98 -0.04
C LYS A 16 2.25 7.15 -1.32
N GLN A 17 1.11 6.48 -1.42
CA GLN A 17 0.18 6.63 -2.54
C GLN A 17 -0.38 8.06 -2.62
N ALA A 18 -0.78 8.63 -1.49
CA ALA A 18 -1.26 10.01 -1.44
C ALA A 18 -0.15 10.99 -1.85
N ASP A 19 1.07 10.81 -1.35
CA ASP A 19 2.21 11.65 -1.69
C ASP A 19 2.60 11.55 -3.16
N TYR A 20 2.51 10.36 -3.77
CA TYR A 20 2.64 10.18 -5.22
C TYR A 20 1.65 11.06 -6.00
N PHE A 21 0.40 11.13 -5.57
CA PHE A 21 -0.61 11.96 -6.23
C PHE A 21 -0.48 13.46 -5.90
N LYS A 22 0.22 13.83 -4.83
CA LYS A 22 0.59 15.24 -4.57
C LYS A 22 1.68 15.73 -5.54
N LYS A 23 2.55 14.85 -6.04
CA LYS A 23 3.54 15.19 -7.09
C LYS A 23 2.84 15.72 -8.34
N LYS A 24 3.51 16.61 -9.09
CA LYS A 24 3.02 17.06 -10.40
C LYS A 24 2.90 15.86 -11.34
N LYS A 25 1.93 15.87 -12.27
CA LYS A 25 1.71 14.74 -13.19
C LYS A 25 2.96 14.37 -14.00
N ALA A 26 3.79 15.34 -14.35
CA ALA A 26 5.05 15.12 -15.07
C ALA A 26 6.14 14.40 -14.24
N GLU A 27 6.05 14.44 -12.91
CA GLU A 27 7.00 13.85 -11.96
C GLU A 27 6.53 12.47 -11.43
N ARG A 28 5.35 12.03 -11.86
CA ARG A 28 4.75 10.77 -11.45
C ARG A 28 5.29 9.63 -12.30
N ASN A 29 6.05 8.73 -11.67
CA ASN A 29 6.50 7.51 -12.32
C ASN A 29 5.37 6.44 -12.30
N PRO A 30 4.87 5.97 -13.45
CA PRO A 30 3.82 4.93 -13.48
C PRO A 30 4.22 3.63 -12.76
N SER A 31 5.51 3.26 -12.78
CA SER A 31 5.98 2.05 -12.11
C SER A 31 5.90 2.16 -10.58
N GLU A 32 6.18 3.34 -10.00
CA GLU A 32 6.06 3.58 -8.55
C GLU A 32 4.64 3.31 -8.03
N ILE A 33 3.61 3.78 -8.76
CA ILE A 33 2.21 3.60 -8.32
C ILE A 33 1.73 2.17 -8.52
N GLU A 34 2.25 1.45 -9.52
CA GLU A 34 1.95 0.04 -9.73
C GLU A 34 2.51 -0.83 -8.62
N GLU A 35 3.76 -0.60 -8.21
CA GLU A 35 4.39 -1.30 -7.08
C GLU A 35 3.62 -1.06 -5.78
N ILE A 36 3.28 0.20 -5.47
CA ILE A 36 2.48 0.55 -4.28
C ILE A 36 1.13 -0.18 -4.29
N ARG A 37 0.45 -0.23 -5.45
CA ARG A 37 -0.85 -0.91 -5.59
C ARG A 37 -0.72 -2.43 -5.40
N LYS A 38 0.33 -3.04 -5.96
CA LYS A 38 0.58 -4.47 -5.82
C LYS A 38 0.82 -4.84 -4.36
N GLU A 39 1.70 -4.11 -3.68
CA GLU A 39 2.02 -4.36 -2.27
C GLU A 39 0.81 -4.12 -1.36
N LEU A 40 -0.01 -3.09 -1.63
CA LEU A 40 -1.28 -2.88 -0.93
C LEU A 40 -2.26 -4.05 -1.10
N ASN A 41 -2.35 -4.64 -2.29
CA ASN A 41 -3.25 -5.76 -2.53
C ASN A 41 -2.77 -7.05 -1.84
N GLU A 42 -1.47 -7.29 -1.84
CA GLU A 42 -0.85 -8.41 -1.12
C GLU A 42 -1.09 -8.28 0.39
N LEU A 43 -0.81 -7.13 0.99
CA LEU A 43 -1.02 -6.90 2.42
C LEU A 43 -2.50 -6.97 2.82
N LYS A 44 -3.42 -6.45 2.00
CA LYS A 44 -4.86 -6.60 2.24
C LYS A 44 -5.31 -8.06 2.20
N SER A 45 -4.73 -8.86 1.31
CA SER A 45 -5.02 -10.30 1.22
C SER A 45 -4.51 -11.02 2.47
N GLN A 46 -3.28 -10.73 2.90
CA GLN A 46 -2.70 -11.25 4.14
C GLN A 46 -3.51 -10.84 5.37
N ALA A 47 -3.95 -9.58 5.47
CA ALA A 47 -4.82 -9.12 6.55
C ALA A 47 -6.15 -9.89 6.55
N LYS A 48 -6.79 -10.06 5.39
CA LYS A 48 -8.06 -10.80 5.26
C LYS A 48 -7.92 -12.25 5.69
N GLU A 49 -6.81 -12.91 5.37
CA GLU A 49 -6.52 -14.27 5.83
C GLU A 49 -6.27 -14.33 7.34
N ALA A 50 -5.52 -13.37 7.88
CA ALA A 50 -5.27 -13.27 9.30
C ALA A 50 -6.56 -13.01 10.12
N TYR A 51 -7.54 -12.29 9.55
CA TYR A 51 -8.85 -12.07 10.15
C TYR A 51 -9.81 -13.27 10.06
N LYS A 52 -9.51 -14.27 9.24
CA LYS A 52 -10.31 -15.51 9.14
C LYS A 52 -9.89 -16.57 10.15
N LYS A 53 -8.72 -16.43 10.76
CA LYS A 53 -8.21 -17.28 11.85
C LYS A 53 -8.70 -16.77 13.19
#